data_AF-A0A2W6B5P1-F1
#
_entry.id   AF-A0A2W6B5P1-F1
#
_cell.length_a   1.000
_cell.length_b   1.000
_cell.length_c   1.000
_cell.angle_alpha   90.00
_cell.angle_beta   90.00
_cell.angle_gamma   90.00
#
_symmetry.space_group_name_H-M   'P 1'
#
loop_
_entity.id
_entity.type
_entity.pdbx_description
1 polymer ?
#
loop_
_entity_poly.entity_id
_entity_poly.type
_entity_poly.pdbx_seq_one_letter_code
_entity_poly.pdbx_strand_id
1 'polypeptide(L)'
;MNHYRDPVGRRRRFPAIAAAAVLGLAAFGLLAPAAASAAMPHPAAVVQPNVSTTQLQWDLAGMGYLPWSGIDGQPGPNTTAATKSFQSDACIAVDGIDGPQTDAALSAKVKQVQAVTGSAQDGAYGPNTKAAVQSWQSAHGLTADGQAGPATMAAMGISRRSCSPPPPPPPTGPLGQQIATIAGQELNNSSRNHEIGGYNCNYYSTALGVGSTGSCSNGWRTEEWCADFATWVWGQAGANTGGLNPGAISFYNYGVNHGTWHTGSPQVGDAAVFNVSGGYASHVGLVVSASGNSFTMISGNSYNPNDGADDAVTQVNLTAGSGGVSGFASPVS
;
A
#
# COMPACT_ATOMS: atom_id res chain seq x y z
N MET A 1 -56.90 -3.34 -9.48
CA MET A 1 -57.81 -2.46 -10.24
C MET A 1 -57.07 -1.20 -10.65
N ASN A 2 -57.50 -0.56 -11.75
CA ASN A 2 -57.11 0.78 -12.28
C ASN A 2 -55.61 0.99 -12.62
N HIS A 3 -55.15 1.60 -13.73
CA HIS A 3 -55.64 2.11 -15.04
C HIS A 3 -55.11 3.55 -15.31
N TYR A 4 -54.96 3.86 -16.61
CA TYR A 4 -54.87 5.21 -17.23
C TYR A 4 -53.53 5.98 -17.14
N ARG A 5 -53.07 6.68 -18.20
CA ARG A 5 -53.48 6.64 -19.64
C ARG A 5 -52.35 7.12 -20.59
N ASP A 6 -52.36 6.61 -21.82
CA ASP A 6 -51.65 7.06 -23.04
C ASP A 6 -52.21 8.44 -23.54
N PRO A 7 -51.44 9.32 -24.25
CA PRO A 7 -51.14 9.18 -25.70
C PRO A 7 -49.69 9.65 -26.07
N VAL A 8 -49.08 9.50 -27.27
CA VAL A 8 -49.46 9.67 -28.71
C VAL A 8 -48.39 8.89 -29.54
N GLY A 9 -48.58 8.36 -30.76
CA GLY A 9 -49.73 8.27 -31.65
C GLY A 9 -49.38 8.44 -33.14
N ARG A 10 -49.38 7.32 -33.92
CA ARG A 10 -49.15 7.17 -35.40
C ARG A 10 -47.67 7.13 -35.87
N ARG A 11 -47.30 6.53 -37.02
CA ARG A 11 -47.82 5.39 -37.86
C ARG A 11 -46.67 4.92 -38.80
N ARG A 12 -46.54 3.62 -39.10
CA ARG A 12 -45.53 3.08 -40.07
C ARG A 12 -45.97 3.23 -41.53
N ARG A 13 -45.04 3.52 -42.46
CA ARG A 13 -45.12 3.22 -43.92
C ARG A 13 -43.71 3.03 -44.54
N PHE A 14 -43.64 2.13 -45.53
CA PHE A 14 -42.60 1.90 -46.58
C PHE A 14 -43.37 1.78 -47.93
N PRO A 15 -42.78 1.61 -49.15
CA PRO A 15 -41.38 1.64 -49.61
C PRO A 15 -41.16 2.86 -50.59
N ALA A 16 -40.33 2.94 -51.66
CA ALA A 16 -39.51 1.97 -52.42
C ALA A 16 -38.32 2.58 -53.24
N ILE A 17 -37.52 1.65 -53.75
CA ILE A 17 -36.37 1.65 -54.69
C ILE A 17 -36.51 2.51 -55.98
N ALA A 18 -35.42 3.18 -56.39
CA ALA A 18 -35.01 3.47 -57.78
C ALA A 18 -33.46 3.68 -57.84
N ALA A 19 -32.80 3.69 -59.02
CA ALA A 19 -31.33 3.57 -59.11
C ALA A 19 -30.62 4.41 -60.21
N ALA A 20 -29.31 4.62 -60.03
CA ALA A 20 -28.30 5.24 -60.93
C ALA A 20 -28.45 6.77 -61.18
N ALA A 21 -27.41 7.55 -61.57
CA ALA A 21 -26.04 7.19 -62.00
C ALA A 21 -24.97 8.29 -61.71
N VAL A 22 -23.76 7.87 -61.32
CA VAL A 22 -22.41 8.31 -61.80
C VAL A 22 -21.91 9.79 -61.68
N LEU A 23 -20.66 9.90 -61.20
CA LEU A 23 -19.66 11.02 -61.27
C LEU A 23 -19.87 12.31 -60.43
N GLY A 24 -18.83 12.63 -59.64
CA GLY A 24 -18.64 13.92 -58.95
C GLY A 24 -17.80 13.79 -57.67
N LEU A 25 -16.59 14.38 -57.61
CA LEU A 25 -15.77 14.41 -56.40
C LEU A 25 -16.19 15.58 -55.49
N ALA A 26 -16.38 15.35 -54.19
CA ALA A 26 -15.59 15.98 -53.11
C ALA A 26 -16.13 15.76 -51.68
N ALA A 27 -15.19 15.49 -50.76
CA ALA A 27 -15.18 15.88 -49.35
C ALA A 27 -16.15 15.26 -48.30
N PHE A 28 -15.64 15.18 -47.06
CA PHE A 28 -16.32 14.94 -45.78
C PHE A 28 -17.25 13.72 -45.63
N GLY A 29 -16.66 12.53 -45.70
CA GLY A 29 -17.20 11.38 -44.99
C GLY A 29 -16.99 11.52 -43.47
N LEU A 30 -18.07 11.78 -42.72
CA LEU A 30 -18.09 11.68 -41.26
C LEU A 30 -18.10 10.21 -40.81
N LEU A 31 -16.97 9.53 -40.99
CA LEU A 31 -16.65 8.33 -40.24
C LEU A 31 -16.42 8.75 -38.79
N ALA A 32 -17.28 8.28 -37.88
CA ALA A 32 -16.93 8.28 -36.47
C ALA A 32 -15.73 7.34 -36.29
N PRO A 33 -14.56 7.82 -35.82
CA PRO A 33 -13.48 6.91 -35.48
C PRO A 33 -13.94 6.08 -34.29
N ALA A 34 -13.93 4.75 -34.43
CA ALA A 34 -13.87 3.90 -33.25
C ALA A 34 -12.61 4.32 -32.49
N ALA A 35 -12.76 4.68 -31.22
CA ALA A 35 -11.64 5.05 -30.36
C ALA A 35 -10.84 3.79 -30.01
N ALA A 36 -10.06 3.28 -30.97
CA ALA A 36 -8.93 2.44 -30.69
C ALA A 36 -8.02 3.24 -29.75
N SER A 37 -7.84 2.75 -28.52
CA SER A 37 -6.97 3.39 -27.54
C SER A 37 -5.59 3.56 -28.16
N ALA A 38 -5.22 4.80 -28.49
CA ALA A 38 -3.87 5.14 -28.86
C ALA A 38 -3.00 4.87 -27.63
N ALA A 39 -2.38 3.69 -27.61
CA ALA A 39 -1.45 3.32 -26.56
C ALA A 39 -0.38 4.42 -26.51
N MET A 40 -0.28 5.10 -25.37
CA MET A 40 0.80 6.06 -25.13
C MET A 40 2.11 5.35 -25.49
N PRO A 41 2.97 5.92 -26.34
CA PRO A 41 4.28 5.34 -26.57
C PRO A 41 4.98 5.33 -25.21
N HIS A 42 5.09 4.15 -24.61
CA HIS A 42 5.78 4.01 -23.35
C HIS A 42 7.21 4.52 -23.59
N PRO A 43 7.75 5.42 -22.75
CA PRO A 43 9.18 5.70 -22.80
C PRO A 43 9.87 4.35 -22.68
N ALA A 44 10.69 4.00 -23.70
CA ALA A 44 11.16 2.64 -23.87
C ALA A 44 11.77 2.15 -22.56
N ALA A 45 11.24 1.02 -22.05
CA ALA A 45 11.64 0.50 -20.74
C ALA A 45 13.16 0.42 -20.70
N VAL A 46 13.77 1.15 -19.76
CA VAL A 46 15.21 1.10 -19.58
C VAL A 46 15.55 -0.34 -19.27
N VAL A 47 16.23 -1.01 -20.20
CA VAL A 47 16.62 -2.42 -20.05
C VAL A 47 17.72 -2.47 -19.00
N GLN A 48 17.30 -2.47 -17.74
CA GLN A 48 18.09 -3.01 -16.66
C GLN A 48 18.42 -4.47 -17.03
N PRO A 49 19.63 -4.95 -16.76
CA PRO A 49 19.97 -6.34 -17.04
C PRO A 49 19.09 -7.22 -16.16
N ASN A 50 18.12 -7.91 -16.77
CA ASN A 50 17.22 -8.84 -16.09
C ASN A 50 18.07 -9.80 -15.24
N VAL A 51 17.99 -9.70 -13.91
CA VAL A 51 18.59 -10.71 -13.04
C VAL A 51 17.92 -12.02 -13.39
N SER A 52 18.70 -13.00 -13.84
CA SER A 52 18.11 -14.30 -14.21
C SER A 52 17.47 -14.92 -12.97
N THR A 53 16.33 -15.61 -13.13
CA THR A 53 15.65 -16.26 -11.99
C THR A 53 16.59 -17.18 -11.20
N THR A 54 17.53 -17.83 -11.90
CA THR A 54 18.64 -18.59 -11.31
C THR A 54 19.50 -17.75 -10.38
N GLN A 55 19.89 -16.53 -10.78
CA GLN A 55 20.70 -15.61 -9.97
C GLN A 55 19.90 -15.10 -8.76
N LEU A 56 18.64 -14.69 -8.94
CA LEU A 56 17.74 -14.38 -7.81
C LEU A 56 17.72 -15.54 -6.80
N GLN A 57 17.55 -16.77 -7.26
CA GLN A 57 17.55 -17.96 -6.41
C GLN A 57 18.91 -18.20 -5.74
N TRP A 58 20.03 -17.93 -6.41
CA TRP A 58 21.36 -17.94 -5.79
C TRP A 58 21.53 -16.86 -4.72
N ASP A 59 21.00 -15.66 -4.93
CA ASP A 59 21.06 -14.56 -3.96
C ASP A 59 20.17 -14.84 -2.74
N LEU A 60 18.92 -15.28 -2.96
CA LEU A 60 18.00 -15.70 -1.90
C LEU A 60 18.52 -16.93 -1.13
N ALA A 61 19.17 -17.89 -1.81
CA ALA A 61 19.76 -19.05 -1.15
C ALA A 61 21.05 -18.67 -0.41
N GLY A 62 21.89 -17.82 -1.00
CA GLY A 62 23.08 -17.26 -0.38
C GLY A 62 22.77 -16.51 0.89
N MET A 63 21.74 -15.65 0.88
CA MET A 63 21.28 -14.91 2.06
C MET A 63 20.41 -15.74 3.03
N GLY A 64 20.14 -17.01 2.75
CA GLY A 64 19.42 -17.92 3.64
C GLY A 64 17.90 -17.68 3.74
N TYR A 65 17.24 -17.33 2.64
CA TYR A 65 15.77 -17.29 2.50
C TYR A 65 15.23 -18.46 1.66
N LEU A 66 16.09 -19.05 0.82
CA LEU A 66 15.80 -20.23 0.01
C LEU A 66 16.78 -21.37 0.38
N PRO A 67 16.37 -22.66 0.39
CA PRO A 67 17.33 -23.76 0.50
C PRO A 67 18.15 -23.89 -0.79
N TRP A 68 19.39 -24.39 -0.70
CA TRP A 68 20.22 -24.65 -1.89
C TRP A 68 19.57 -25.57 -2.94
N SER A 69 18.68 -26.46 -2.51
CA SER A 69 17.88 -27.35 -3.37
C SER A 69 16.69 -26.67 -4.05
N GLY A 70 16.43 -25.39 -3.76
CA GLY A 70 15.39 -24.57 -4.40
C GLY A 70 15.90 -23.77 -5.60
N ILE A 71 17.16 -23.90 -6.00
CA ILE A 71 17.71 -23.28 -7.22
C ILE A 71 17.43 -24.22 -8.41
N ASP A 72 16.35 -23.94 -9.13
CA ASP A 72 15.90 -24.70 -10.31
C ASP A 72 15.83 -23.85 -11.61
N GLY A 73 16.08 -22.54 -11.49
CA GLY A 73 15.98 -21.57 -12.58
C GLY A 73 14.55 -21.17 -12.95
N GLN A 74 13.53 -21.62 -12.19
CA GLN A 74 12.12 -21.40 -12.50
C GLN A 74 11.45 -20.41 -11.52
N PRO A 75 10.55 -19.53 -12.02
CA PRO A 75 9.67 -18.77 -11.14
C PRO A 75 8.64 -19.74 -10.53
N GLY A 76 8.53 -19.75 -9.20
CA GLY A 76 7.69 -20.70 -8.48
C GLY A 76 7.43 -20.28 -7.03
N PRO A 77 6.50 -20.97 -6.34
CA PRO A 77 6.01 -20.54 -5.02
C PRO A 77 7.11 -20.49 -3.96
N ASN A 78 8.12 -21.37 -4.04
CA ASN A 78 9.28 -21.35 -3.15
C ASN A 78 10.11 -20.06 -3.35
N THR A 79 10.38 -19.70 -4.61
CA THR A 79 11.07 -18.45 -4.99
C THR A 79 10.28 -17.25 -4.50
N THR A 80 8.96 -17.16 -4.78
CA THR A 80 8.10 -16.06 -4.32
C THR A 80 8.03 -15.95 -2.79
N ALA A 81 7.97 -17.07 -2.06
CA ALA A 81 7.98 -17.07 -0.59
C ALA A 81 9.34 -16.60 -0.02
N ALA A 82 10.45 -17.02 -0.64
CA ALA A 82 11.78 -16.53 -0.29
C ALA A 82 11.94 -15.03 -0.62
N THR A 83 11.46 -14.56 -1.77
CA THR A 83 11.41 -13.14 -2.14
C THR A 83 10.63 -12.33 -1.10
N LYS A 84 9.41 -12.76 -0.71
CA LYS A 84 8.63 -12.07 0.34
C LYS A 84 9.34 -12.05 1.69
N SER A 85 10.00 -13.15 2.05
CA SER A 85 10.79 -13.24 3.29
C SER A 85 11.97 -12.28 3.28
N PHE A 86 12.68 -12.17 2.15
CA PHE A 86 13.72 -11.18 1.95
C PHE A 86 13.19 -9.75 1.96
N GLN A 87 12.11 -9.45 1.23
CA GLN A 87 11.49 -8.12 1.16
C GLN A 87 11.07 -7.61 2.55
N SER A 88 10.56 -8.51 3.40
CA SER A 88 10.22 -8.24 4.80
C SER A 88 11.46 -7.89 5.65
N ASP A 89 12.53 -8.68 5.58
CA ASP A 89 13.78 -8.36 6.30
C ASP A 89 14.46 -7.08 5.71
N ALA A 90 14.35 -6.86 4.41
CA ALA A 90 14.85 -5.65 3.74
C ALA A 90 14.00 -4.39 3.98
N CYS A 91 12.80 -4.52 4.56
CA CYS A 91 11.81 -3.45 4.74
C CYS A 91 11.47 -2.71 3.42
N ILE A 92 11.18 -3.47 2.36
CA ILE A 92 10.65 -3.00 1.07
C ILE A 92 9.26 -3.61 0.81
N ALA A 93 8.63 -3.31 -0.33
CA ALA A 93 7.31 -3.85 -0.67
C ALA A 93 7.31 -5.39 -0.69
N VAL A 94 6.36 -6.02 0.02
CA VAL A 94 6.29 -7.49 0.20
C VAL A 94 5.33 -8.14 -0.82
N ASP A 95 5.48 -7.74 -2.08
CA ASP A 95 4.66 -8.20 -3.21
C ASP A 95 5.07 -9.60 -3.72
N GLY A 96 6.31 -10.02 -3.45
CA GLY A 96 6.93 -11.25 -3.95
C GLY A 96 7.44 -11.14 -5.39
N ILE A 97 7.52 -9.92 -5.92
CA ILE A 97 7.96 -9.60 -7.27
C ILE A 97 9.48 -9.41 -7.27
N ASP A 98 10.13 -10.06 -8.22
CA ASP A 98 11.52 -9.77 -8.53
C ASP A 98 11.59 -8.55 -9.48
N GLY A 99 12.49 -7.62 -9.18
CA GLY A 99 12.53 -6.32 -9.84
C GLY A 99 13.27 -5.25 -9.02
N PRO A 100 13.38 -4.01 -9.54
CA PRO A 100 14.52 -3.13 -9.23
C PRO A 100 14.76 -2.77 -7.76
N GLN A 101 13.73 -2.79 -6.91
CA GLN A 101 13.88 -2.60 -5.45
C GLN A 101 14.41 -3.87 -4.77
N THR A 102 13.86 -5.04 -5.12
CA THR A 102 14.33 -6.37 -4.69
C THR A 102 15.78 -6.60 -5.14
N ASP A 103 16.07 -6.37 -6.43
CA ASP A 103 17.40 -6.48 -7.04
C ASP A 103 18.45 -5.65 -6.29
N ALA A 104 18.19 -4.35 -6.12
CA ALA A 104 19.14 -3.43 -5.51
C ALA A 104 19.38 -3.74 -4.03
N ALA A 105 18.34 -4.15 -3.30
CA ALA A 105 18.44 -4.53 -1.90
C ALA A 105 19.20 -5.85 -1.72
N LEU A 106 18.97 -6.86 -2.58
CA LEU A 106 19.75 -8.11 -2.59
C LEU A 106 21.22 -7.81 -2.89
N SER A 107 21.51 -7.14 -4.01
CA SER A 107 22.88 -6.84 -4.43
C SER A 107 23.66 -6.04 -3.37
N ALA A 108 23.00 -5.10 -2.68
CA ALA A 108 23.61 -4.37 -1.56
C ALA A 108 23.95 -5.28 -0.37
N LYS A 109 23.08 -6.25 -0.02
CA LYS A 109 23.34 -7.23 1.05
C LYS A 109 24.44 -8.23 0.67
N VAL A 110 24.45 -8.69 -0.58
CA VAL A 110 25.50 -9.57 -1.11
C VAL A 110 26.86 -8.85 -1.06
N LYS A 111 26.95 -7.57 -1.43
CA LYS A 111 28.19 -6.77 -1.31
C LYS A 111 28.69 -6.65 0.13
N GLN A 112 27.80 -6.54 1.12
CA GLN A 112 28.20 -6.55 2.54
C GLN A 112 28.85 -7.89 2.94
N VAL A 113 28.30 -9.03 2.51
CA VAL A 113 28.89 -10.37 2.75
C VAL A 113 30.22 -10.55 1.99
N GLN A 114 30.27 -10.11 0.73
CA GLN A 114 31.49 -10.17 -0.09
C GLN A 114 32.62 -9.32 0.52
N ALA A 115 32.31 -8.15 1.07
CA ALA A 115 33.29 -7.32 1.78
C ALA A 115 33.90 -8.02 3.00
N VAL A 116 33.09 -8.67 3.84
CA VAL A 116 33.55 -9.37 5.06
C VAL A 116 34.34 -10.64 4.73
N THR A 117 34.03 -11.30 3.60
CA THR A 117 34.77 -12.50 3.14
C THR A 117 35.97 -12.19 2.25
N GLY A 118 36.27 -10.92 1.96
CA GLY A 118 37.37 -10.53 1.07
C GLY A 118 37.15 -10.91 -0.41
N SER A 119 35.90 -11.15 -0.80
CA SER A 119 35.50 -11.49 -2.17
C SER A 119 35.37 -10.24 -3.05
N ALA A 120 35.31 -10.44 -4.37
CA ALA A 120 34.90 -9.39 -5.30
C ALA A 120 33.48 -8.89 -4.93
N GLN A 121 33.29 -7.57 -4.85
CA GLN A 121 32.04 -6.94 -4.44
C GLN A 121 31.14 -6.64 -5.66
N ASP A 122 30.91 -7.64 -6.50
CA ASP A 122 30.01 -7.53 -7.66
C ASP A 122 28.53 -7.44 -7.25
N GLY A 123 28.17 -8.03 -6.11
CA GLY A 123 26.81 -8.15 -5.59
C GLY A 123 25.96 -9.20 -6.28
N ALA A 124 26.58 -10.25 -6.82
CA ALA A 124 25.94 -11.48 -7.23
C ALA A 124 26.48 -12.63 -6.38
N TYR A 125 25.62 -13.29 -5.61
CA TYR A 125 26.01 -14.46 -4.81
C TYR A 125 26.19 -15.62 -5.79
N GLY A 126 27.39 -16.19 -5.84
CA GLY A 126 27.71 -17.29 -6.73
C GLY A 126 28.57 -18.35 -6.06
N PRO A 127 29.05 -19.36 -6.83
CA PRO A 127 29.93 -20.41 -6.30
C PRO A 127 31.16 -19.88 -5.56
N ASN A 128 31.76 -18.78 -6.06
CA ASN A 128 32.90 -18.12 -5.41
C ASN A 128 32.52 -17.50 -4.06
N THR A 129 31.43 -16.73 -4.01
CA THR A 129 30.91 -16.13 -2.77
C THR A 129 30.55 -17.21 -1.75
N LYS A 130 29.90 -18.29 -2.21
CA LYS A 130 29.57 -19.44 -1.38
C LYS A 130 30.83 -20.08 -0.77
N ALA A 131 31.85 -20.38 -1.58
CA ALA A 131 33.09 -20.97 -1.10
C ALA A 131 33.86 -20.07 -0.11
N ALA A 132 33.82 -18.75 -0.33
CA ALA A 132 34.39 -17.76 0.59
C ALA A 132 33.62 -17.71 1.93
N VAL A 133 32.28 -17.76 1.89
CA VAL A 133 31.43 -17.85 3.10
C VAL A 133 31.63 -19.17 3.84
N GLN A 134 31.75 -20.31 3.15
CA GLN A 134 32.08 -21.60 3.79
C GLN A 134 33.44 -21.57 4.50
N SER A 135 34.44 -20.95 3.88
CA SER A 135 35.78 -20.76 4.47
C SER A 135 35.71 -19.84 5.70
N TRP A 136 34.96 -18.74 5.61
CA TRP A 136 34.76 -17.81 6.71
C TRP A 136 34.01 -18.44 7.88
N GLN A 137 32.91 -19.16 7.61
CA GLN A 137 32.14 -19.91 8.61
C GLN A 137 33.03 -20.91 9.36
N SER A 138 33.83 -21.69 8.61
CA SER A 138 34.77 -22.67 9.18
C SER A 138 35.77 -22.01 10.13
N ALA A 139 36.31 -20.84 9.76
CA ALA A 139 37.27 -20.09 10.59
C ALA A 139 36.64 -19.48 11.85
N HIS A 140 35.32 -19.26 11.87
CA HIS A 140 34.57 -18.67 12.99
C HIS A 140 33.73 -19.69 13.78
N GLY A 141 33.95 -21.00 13.55
CA GLY A 141 33.28 -22.07 14.31
C GLY A 141 31.79 -22.27 13.97
N LEU A 142 31.34 -21.80 12.81
CA LEU A 142 29.97 -21.96 12.31
C LEU A 142 29.86 -23.15 11.34
N THR A 143 28.63 -23.63 11.13
CA THR A 143 28.32 -24.59 10.05
C THR A 143 28.75 -24.02 8.70
N ALA A 144 29.62 -24.74 7.98
CA ALA A 144 30.13 -24.33 6.67
C ALA A 144 29.16 -24.65 5.51
N ASP A 145 27.89 -24.23 5.63
CA ASP A 145 26.83 -24.42 4.63
C ASP A 145 26.92 -23.44 3.44
N GLY A 146 27.69 -22.36 3.59
CA GLY A 146 27.91 -21.32 2.60
C GLY A 146 26.80 -20.27 2.54
N GLN A 147 25.85 -20.29 3.47
CA GLN A 147 24.74 -19.32 3.56
C GLN A 147 25.09 -18.21 4.56
N ALA A 148 24.93 -16.96 4.13
CA ALA A 148 24.76 -15.78 4.96
C ALA A 148 23.39 -15.78 5.68
N GLY A 149 23.07 -16.89 6.36
CA GLY A 149 21.88 -17.02 7.22
C GLY A 149 22.00 -16.20 8.51
N PRO A 150 21.00 -16.28 9.42
CA PRO A 150 20.93 -15.39 10.60
C PRO A 150 22.18 -15.44 11.50
N ALA A 151 22.70 -16.63 11.77
CA ALA A 151 23.91 -16.81 12.58
C ALA A 151 25.17 -16.26 11.88
N THR A 152 25.34 -16.56 10.59
CA THR A 152 26.46 -16.05 9.78
C THR A 152 26.45 -14.52 9.71
N MET A 153 25.30 -13.91 9.40
CA MET A 153 25.14 -12.46 9.30
C MET A 153 25.42 -11.76 10.64
N ALA A 154 24.89 -12.30 11.75
CA ALA A 154 25.16 -11.78 13.09
C ALA A 154 26.65 -11.86 13.46
N ALA A 155 27.32 -12.98 13.16
CA ALA A 155 28.75 -13.14 13.40
C ALA A 155 29.62 -12.23 12.50
N MET A 156 29.17 -11.93 11.27
CA MET A 156 29.79 -10.96 10.37
C MET A 156 29.53 -9.49 10.78
N GLY A 157 28.70 -9.24 11.80
CA GLY A 157 28.27 -7.89 12.18
C GLY A 157 27.31 -7.22 11.19
N ILE A 158 26.78 -7.97 10.21
CA ILE A 158 25.88 -7.44 9.18
C ILE A 158 24.45 -7.57 9.69
N SER A 159 23.79 -6.44 9.94
CA SER A 159 22.35 -6.42 10.26
C SER A 159 21.57 -7.11 9.14
N ARG A 160 20.94 -8.26 9.45
CA ARG A 160 20.19 -9.04 8.45
C ARG A 160 18.98 -8.27 7.94
N ARG A 161 18.25 -7.64 8.87
CA ARG A 161 17.28 -6.61 8.52
C ARG A 161 17.99 -5.33 8.11
N SER A 162 17.57 -4.74 6.99
CA SER A 162 18.07 -3.44 6.51
C SER A 162 17.51 -2.29 7.34
N CYS A 163 16.30 -2.49 7.89
CA CYS A 163 15.73 -1.66 8.94
C CYS A 163 16.37 -2.00 10.30
N SER A 164 16.91 -0.96 10.95
CA SER A 164 17.05 -0.93 12.41
C SER A 164 15.67 -1.18 13.06
N PRO A 165 15.56 -1.72 14.28
CA PRO A 165 14.41 -1.37 15.12
C PRO A 165 14.37 0.17 15.16
N PRO A 166 13.31 0.82 14.67
CA PRO A 166 13.41 2.23 14.32
C PRO A 166 13.47 3.11 15.58
N PRO A 167 14.54 3.89 15.80
CA PRO A 167 14.28 5.27 16.15
C PRO A 167 13.50 5.87 14.96
N PRO A 168 12.35 6.53 15.17
CA PRO A 168 11.66 7.17 14.05
C PRO A 168 12.59 8.23 13.44
N PRO A 169 12.76 8.27 12.10
CA PRO A 169 13.35 9.44 11.47
C PRO A 169 12.42 10.63 11.79
N PRO A 170 12.89 11.70 12.46
CA PRO A 170 12.01 12.81 12.78
C PRO A 170 11.41 13.41 11.51
N PRO A 171 10.12 13.82 11.52
CA PRO A 171 9.52 14.58 10.42
C PRO A 171 10.42 15.73 9.94
N THR A 172 11.02 15.59 8.75
CA THR A 172 11.77 16.66 8.06
C THR A 172 10.90 17.49 7.11
N GLY A 173 9.63 17.14 6.98
CA GLY A 173 8.53 18.09 6.79
C GLY A 173 7.59 18.01 8.00
N PRO A 174 6.73 19.00 8.27
CA PRO A 174 5.80 18.98 9.40
C PRO A 174 5.00 17.67 9.51
N LEU A 175 4.66 17.27 10.74
CA LEU A 175 3.98 16.02 11.10
C LEU A 175 2.79 15.69 10.18
N GLY A 176 2.02 16.70 9.80
CA GLY A 176 0.90 16.57 8.87
C GLY A 176 1.24 16.03 7.48
N GLN A 177 2.38 16.43 6.88
CA GLN A 177 2.80 15.85 5.60
C GLN A 177 3.19 14.38 5.70
N GLN A 178 3.72 13.91 6.84
CA GLN A 178 3.96 12.48 7.05
C GLN A 178 2.64 11.70 7.15
N ILE A 179 1.68 12.20 7.92
CA ILE A 179 0.33 11.61 8.04
C ILE A 179 -0.34 11.50 6.67
N ALA A 180 -0.29 12.58 5.86
CA ALA A 180 -0.82 12.58 4.50
C ALA A 180 -0.09 11.60 3.57
N THR A 181 1.23 11.47 3.70
CA THR A 181 2.04 10.52 2.92
C THR A 181 1.66 9.07 3.24
N ILE A 182 1.54 8.73 4.52
CA ILE A 182 1.24 7.37 4.98
C ILE A 182 -0.23 7.01 4.66
N ALA A 183 -1.18 7.91 4.89
CA ALA A 183 -2.58 7.70 4.47
C ALA A 183 -2.70 7.48 2.95
N GLY A 184 -1.93 8.22 2.15
CA GLY A 184 -1.85 8.05 0.69
C GLY A 184 -1.19 6.73 0.27
N GLN A 185 -0.25 6.20 1.04
CA GLN A 185 0.31 4.86 0.82
C GLN A 185 -0.74 3.78 1.10
N GLU A 186 -1.47 3.87 2.22
CA GLU A 186 -2.47 2.87 2.59
C GLU A 186 -3.69 2.85 1.67
N LEU A 187 -4.14 3.99 1.15
CA LEU A 187 -5.18 4.07 0.10
C LEU A 187 -4.85 3.17 -1.10
N ASN A 188 -3.57 3.12 -1.49
CA ASN A 188 -3.08 2.37 -2.64
C ASN A 188 -2.64 0.94 -2.29
N ASN A 189 -2.71 0.53 -1.03
CA ASN A 189 -2.18 -0.75 -0.57
C ASN A 189 -3.21 -1.87 -0.70
N SER A 190 -3.33 -2.44 -1.89
CA SER A 190 -4.28 -3.52 -2.23
C SER A 190 -4.20 -4.79 -1.38
N SER A 191 -3.20 -4.94 -0.48
CA SER A 191 -3.13 -6.03 0.49
C SER A 191 -3.90 -5.77 1.79
N ARG A 192 -4.26 -4.50 2.08
CA ARG A 192 -4.90 -4.08 3.34
C ARG A 192 -5.71 -2.78 3.27
N ASN A 193 -6.01 -2.27 2.07
CA ASN A 193 -6.88 -1.11 1.87
C ASN A 193 -8.38 -1.47 1.86
N HIS A 194 -8.73 -2.72 2.14
CA HIS A 194 -10.10 -3.22 2.26
C HIS A 194 -10.17 -4.40 3.23
N GLU A 195 -11.39 -4.76 3.65
CA GLU A 195 -11.65 -5.92 4.50
C GLU A 195 -11.46 -7.24 3.78
N ILE A 196 -10.93 -8.24 4.49
CA ILE A 196 -10.72 -9.58 3.94
C ILE A 196 -11.37 -10.60 4.87
N GLY A 197 -12.43 -11.24 4.37
CA GLY A 197 -13.29 -12.17 5.11
C GLY A 197 -14.66 -11.59 5.49
N GLY A 198 -14.87 -10.28 5.29
CA GLY A 198 -16.06 -9.55 5.73
C GLY A 198 -16.11 -9.36 7.25
N TYR A 199 -17.25 -8.89 7.77
CA TYR A 199 -17.48 -8.65 9.21
C TYR A 199 -16.42 -7.75 9.86
N ASN A 200 -16.01 -6.66 9.21
CA ASN A 200 -15.07 -5.67 9.73
C ASN A 200 -13.65 -6.23 9.95
N CYS A 201 -13.33 -7.38 9.34
CA CYS A 201 -12.03 -8.03 9.43
C CYS A 201 -10.98 -7.22 8.64
N ASN A 202 -10.11 -6.51 9.37
CA ASN A 202 -9.20 -5.52 8.80
C ASN A 202 -7.78 -5.58 9.41
N TYR A 203 -6.81 -4.98 8.71
CA TYR A 203 -5.41 -4.96 9.15
C TYR A 203 -5.13 -4.04 10.33
N TYR A 204 -5.82 -2.90 10.45
CA TYR A 204 -5.44 -1.82 11.37
C TYR A 204 -5.77 -2.18 12.82
N SER A 205 -6.96 -2.72 13.09
CA SER A 205 -7.30 -3.31 14.40
C SER A 205 -6.33 -4.44 14.77
N THR A 206 -5.92 -5.25 13.77
CA THR A 206 -4.91 -6.31 13.93
C THR A 206 -3.55 -5.75 14.35
N ALA A 207 -3.07 -4.70 13.69
CA ALA A 207 -1.77 -4.09 13.93
C ALA A 207 -1.70 -3.30 15.24
N LEU A 208 -2.82 -2.73 15.69
CA LEU A 208 -2.96 -2.07 17.00
C LEU A 208 -3.25 -3.06 18.15
N GLY A 209 -3.59 -4.32 17.84
CA GLY A 209 -3.88 -5.35 18.85
C GLY A 209 -5.26 -5.21 19.51
N VAL A 210 -6.18 -4.49 18.87
CA VAL A 210 -7.56 -4.23 19.30
C VAL A 210 -8.56 -5.12 18.54
N GLY A 211 -9.84 -5.09 18.89
CA GLY A 211 -10.88 -5.88 18.25
C GLY A 211 -10.83 -7.39 18.56
N SER A 212 -11.80 -8.14 18.05
CA SER A 212 -11.93 -9.57 18.33
C SER A 212 -11.21 -10.44 17.30
N THR A 213 -10.56 -11.53 17.73
CA THR A 213 -9.85 -12.49 16.85
C THR A 213 -10.73 -13.64 16.33
N GLY A 214 -12.00 -13.69 16.75
CA GLY A 214 -12.85 -14.89 16.58
C GLY A 214 -13.49 -15.09 15.20
N SER A 215 -13.59 -14.04 14.37
CA SER A 215 -14.41 -14.07 13.14
C SER A 215 -13.60 -14.12 11.84
N CYS A 216 -12.31 -13.79 11.88
CA CYS A 216 -11.50 -13.53 10.69
C CYS A 216 -10.66 -14.74 10.27
N SER A 217 -11.00 -15.35 9.14
CA SER A 217 -10.35 -16.57 8.63
C SER A 217 -8.88 -16.42 8.21
N ASN A 218 -8.43 -15.17 8.02
CA ASN A 218 -7.05 -14.79 7.69
C ASN A 218 -6.19 -14.44 8.93
N GLY A 219 -6.73 -14.56 10.15
CA GLY A 219 -6.03 -14.18 11.38
C GLY A 219 -6.00 -12.68 11.68
N TRP A 220 -6.77 -11.87 10.95
CA TRP A 220 -7.02 -10.48 11.31
C TRP A 220 -7.99 -10.36 12.50
N ARG A 221 -8.32 -9.12 12.87
CA ARG A 221 -9.23 -8.77 13.97
C ARG A 221 -10.41 -7.97 13.41
N THR A 222 -11.55 -8.12 14.06
CA THR A 222 -12.82 -7.50 13.67
C THR A 222 -13.24 -6.44 14.70
N GLU A 223 -13.39 -5.21 14.23
CA GLU A 223 -14.24 -4.13 14.76
C GLU A 223 -14.31 -2.96 13.75
N GLU A 224 -15.18 -1.97 13.98
CA GLU A 224 -15.29 -0.73 13.18
C GLU A 224 -13.95 0.03 13.17
N TRP A 225 -13.29 0.14 12.02
CA TRP A 225 -11.85 0.41 11.96
C TRP A 225 -11.45 1.79 11.41
N CYS A 226 -12.38 2.74 11.32
CA CYS A 226 -12.08 4.13 10.93
C CYS A 226 -11.11 4.81 11.91
N ALA A 227 -11.35 4.64 13.21
CA ALA A 227 -10.49 5.16 14.28
C ALA A 227 -9.17 4.40 14.38
N ASP A 228 -9.16 3.09 14.11
CA ASP A 228 -7.94 2.28 14.11
C ASP A 228 -7.02 2.63 12.94
N PHE A 229 -7.58 2.83 11.74
CA PHE A 229 -6.86 3.38 10.60
C PHE A 229 -6.22 4.73 10.94
N ALA A 230 -7.01 5.68 11.46
CA ALA A 230 -6.52 7.00 11.82
C ALA A 230 -5.42 6.95 12.90
N THR A 231 -5.61 6.11 13.92
CA THR A 231 -4.67 5.92 15.04
C THR A 231 -3.38 5.28 14.56
N TRP A 232 -3.46 4.26 13.70
CA TRP A 232 -2.31 3.56 13.15
C TRP A 232 -1.46 4.50 12.28
N VAL A 233 -2.08 5.27 11.38
CA VAL A 233 -1.38 6.23 10.51
C VAL A 233 -0.73 7.36 11.32
N TRP A 234 -1.45 7.93 12.29
CA TRP A 234 -0.86 8.91 13.24
C TRP A 234 0.35 8.32 13.97
N GLY A 235 0.25 7.08 14.47
CA GLY A 235 1.36 6.38 15.12
C GLY A 235 2.56 6.13 14.20
N GLN A 236 2.33 5.73 12.94
CA GLN A 236 3.42 5.57 11.95
C GLN A 236 4.12 6.90 11.61
N ALA A 237 3.38 8.02 11.67
CA ALA A 237 3.93 9.36 11.48
C ALA A 237 4.65 9.91 12.73
N GLY A 238 4.69 9.17 13.84
CA GLY A 238 5.29 9.65 15.09
C GLY A 238 4.46 10.72 15.80
N ALA A 239 3.14 10.78 15.57
CA ALA A 239 2.24 11.51 16.45
C ALA A 239 2.03 10.73 17.75
N ASN A 240 1.84 11.47 18.85
CA ASN A 240 1.41 10.92 20.12
C ASN A 240 -0.05 10.43 19.99
N THR A 241 -0.26 9.12 20.10
CA THR A 241 -1.59 8.47 20.03
C THR A 241 -2.20 8.15 21.40
N GLY A 242 -1.61 8.66 22.48
CA GLY A 242 -2.06 8.41 23.85
C GLY A 242 -3.51 8.82 24.09
N GLY A 243 -4.32 7.89 24.61
CA GLY A 243 -5.74 8.11 24.90
C GLY A 243 -6.70 7.89 23.72
N LEU A 244 -6.19 7.65 22.51
CA LEU A 244 -7.01 7.17 21.40
C LEU A 244 -7.50 5.73 21.65
N ASN A 245 -8.63 5.38 21.03
CA ASN A 245 -9.27 4.07 21.10
C ASN A 245 -10.20 3.87 19.88
N PRO A 246 -10.73 2.65 19.62
CA PRO A 246 -11.53 2.35 18.42
C PRO A 246 -12.81 3.19 18.23
N GLY A 247 -13.27 3.93 19.25
CA GLY A 247 -14.33 4.91 19.07
C GLY A 247 -13.83 6.19 18.39
N ALA A 248 -14.41 6.60 17.27
CA ALA A 248 -14.07 7.85 16.56
C ALA A 248 -14.14 9.12 17.44
N ILE A 249 -14.97 9.11 18.49
CA ILE A 249 -15.04 10.18 19.51
C ILE A 249 -13.70 10.38 20.26
N SER A 250 -12.82 9.38 20.28
CA SER A 250 -11.51 9.49 20.93
C SER A 250 -10.65 10.60 20.33
N PHE A 251 -10.78 10.91 19.04
CA PHE A 251 -10.10 12.01 18.38
C PHE A 251 -10.62 13.39 18.79
N TYR A 252 -11.94 13.53 19.00
CA TYR A 252 -12.51 14.75 19.60
C TYR A 252 -11.99 14.94 21.03
N ASN A 253 -12.05 13.88 21.85
CA ASN A 253 -11.55 13.92 23.24
C ASN A 253 -10.06 14.22 23.30
N TYR A 254 -9.25 13.63 22.41
CA TYR A 254 -7.83 13.94 22.23
C TYR A 254 -7.63 15.43 21.91
N GLY A 255 -8.31 15.95 20.90
CA GLY A 255 -8.19 17.37 20.52
C GLY A 255 -8.56 18.32 21.65
N VAL A 256 -9.60 18.00 22.44
CA VAL A 256 -9.99 18.79 23.62
C VAL A 256 -8.92 18.69 24.72
N ASN A 257 -8.41 17.50 25.01
CA ASN A 257 -7.43 17.27 26.07
C ASN A 257 -6.04 17.87 25.75
N HIS A 258 -5.64 17.87 24.48
CA HIS A 258 -4.37 18.44 24.01
C HIS A 258 -4.48 19.92 23.59
N GLY A 259 -5.69 20.51 23.60
CA GLY A 259 -5.92 21.89 23.18
C GLY A 259 -5.83 22.11 21.65
N THR A 260 -5.89 21.05 20.87
CA THR A 260 -5.77 21.05 19.39
C THR A 260 -7.09 20.83 18.66
N TRP A 261 -8.23 20.75 19.35
CA TRP A 261 -9.55 20.73 18.72
C TRP A 261 -9.91 22.10 18.14
N HIS A 262 -10.28 22.15 16.85
CA HIS A 262 -10.76 23.36 16.20
C HIS A 262 -11.89 23.11 15.20
N THR A 263 -12.70 24.15 14.96
CA THR A 263 -13.72 24.19 13.90
C THR A 263 -13.36 25.20 12.80
N GLY A 264 -12.08 25.58 12.72
CA GLY A 264 -11.53 26.47 11.70
C GLY A 264 -11.29 25.77 10.36
N SER A 265 -10.48 26.40 9.51
CA SER A 265 -10.02 25.77 8.26
C SER A 265 -9.15 24.55 8.58
N PRO A 266 -9.34 23.41 7.87
CA PRO A 266 -8.61 22.17 8.09
C PRO A 266 -7.12 22.32 7.75
N GLN A 267 -6.29 21.58 8.47
CA GLN A 267 -4.85 21.48 8.28
C GLN A 267 -4.50 20.06 7.80
N VAL A 268 -3.49 19.95 6.94
CA VAL A 268 -2.97 18.64 6.52
C VAL A 268 -2.41 17.93 7.76
N GLY A 269 -2.87 16.71 8.02
CA GLY A 269 -2.57 15.93 9.23
C GLY A 269 -3.73 15.83 10.23
N ASP A 270 -4.70 16.74 10.20
CA ASP A 270 -5.84 16.74 11.12
C ASP A 270 -6.67 15.45 11.01
N ALA A 271 -7.22 15.01 12.15
CA ALA A 271 -8.33 14.07 12.18
C ALA A 271 -9.65 14.85 12.09
N ALA A 272 -10.35 14.72 10.96
CA ALA A 272 -11.70 15.26 10.77
C ALA A 272 -12.72 14.33 11.42
N VAL A 273 -13.50 14.85 12.38
CA VAL A 273 -14.43 14.05 13.21
C VAL A 273 -15.88 14.41 12.91
N PHE A 274 -16.72 13.40 12.73
CA PHE A 274 -18.08 13.55 12.21
C PHE A 274 -19.17 13.36 13.28
N ASN A 275 -20.22 14.17 13.18
CA ASN A 275 -21.44 14.12 13.99
C ASN A 275 -21.20 13.96 15.51
N VAL A 276 -20.30 14.79 16.07
CA VAL A 276 -19.96 14.78 17.50
C VAL A 276 -21.18 15.22 18.32
N SER A 277 -21.72 14.32 19.12
CA SER A 277 -22.88 14.58 19.99
C SER A 277 -22.94 13.58 21.15
N GLY A 278 -23.25 14.04 22.36
CA GLY A 278 -23.57 13.16 23.51
C GLY A 278 -22.47 12.20 23.96
N GLY A 279 -21.20 12.44 23.62
CA GLY A 279 -20.10 11.50 23.87
C GLY A 279 -19.93 10.43 22.78
N TYR A 280 -20.54 10.62 21.62
CA TYR A 280 -20.40 9.80 20.41
C TYR A 280 -19.97 10.65 19.22
N ALA A 281 -19.30 10.05 18.24
CA ALA A 281 -18.99 10.60 16.93
C ALA A 281 -19.11 9.46 15.91
N SER A 282 -19.65 9.73 14.72
CA SER A 282 -20.03 8.67 13.77
C SER A 282 -18.90 8.17 12.89
N HIS A 283 -17.87 8.99 12.66
CA HIS A 283 -16.74 8.66 11.79
C HIS A 283 -15.52 9.52 12.11
N VAL A 284 -14.35 9.07 11.67
CA VAL A 284 -13.12 9.86 11.64
C VAL A 284 -12.31 9.56 10.38
N GLY A 285 -11.68 10.59 9.81
CA GLY A 285 -10.76 10.47 8.67
C GLY A 285 -9.65 11.49 8.72
N LEU A 286 -8.59 11.26 7.94
CA LEU A 286 -7.37 12.06 7.97
C LEU A 286 -7.33 13.07 6.82
N VAL A 287 -7.07 14.34 7.14
CA VAL A 287 -6.91 15.40 6.14
C VAL A 287 -5.56 15.26 5.43
N VAL A 288 -5.59 14.96 4.14
CA VAL A 288 -4.36 14.76 3.33
C VAL A 288 -4.07 15.91 2.36
N SER A 289 -5.07 16.76 2.08
CA SER A 289 -4.91 18.03 1.37
C SER A 289 -5.90 19.06 1.94
N ALA A 290 -5.54 20.34 1.97
CA ALA A 290 -6.44 21.41 2.43
C ALA A 290 -6.17 22.72 1.66
N SER A 291 -7.24 23.47 1.37
CA SER A 291 -7.19 24.80 0.75
C SER A 291 -8.43 25.61 1.16
N GLY A 292 -8.22 26.63 2.00
CA GLY A 292 -9.34 27.30 2.67
C GLY A 292 -10.14 26.32 3.51
N ASN A 293 -11.46 26.25 3.29
CA ASN A 293 -12.33 25.27 3.96
C ASN A 293 -12.50 23.96 3.17
N SER A 294 -11.99 23.86 1.94
CA SER A 294 -12.07 22.63 1.14
C SER A 294 -10.90 21.71 1.46
N PHE A 295 -11.14 20.40 1.56
CA PHE A 295 -10.11 19.43 1.91
C PHE A 295 -10.30 18.07 1.27
N THR A 296 -9.20 17.34 1.07
CA THR A 296 -9.20 15.92 0.72
C THR A 296 -8.97 15.11 2.00
N MET A 297 -9.80 14.09 2.21
CA MET A 297 -9.73 13.19 3.35
C MET A 297 -9.48 11.76 2.88
N ILE A 298 -8.72 10.98 3.65
CA ILE A 298 -8.62 9.52 3.51
C ILE A 298 -9.07 8.87 4.82
N SER A 299 -9.94 7.85 4.74
CA SER A 299 -10.46 7.12 5.90
C SER A 299 -10.68 5.64 5.59
N GLY A 300 -10.37 4.78 6.57
CA GLY A 300 -10.78 3.37 6.57
C GLY A 300 -12.25 3.18 6.93
N ASN A 301 -12.78 1.95 6.83
CA ASN A 301 -14.16 1.58 7.19
C ASN A 301 -15.18 2.56 6.55
N SER A 302 -15.01 2.82 5.25
CA SER A 302 -15.67 3.90 4.52
C SER A 302 -16.24 3.43 3.19
N TYR A 303 -17.44 3.92 2.84
CA TYR A 303 -18.16 3.60 1.61
C TYR A 303 -17.29 3.49 0.36
N ASN A 304 -17.22 2.28 -0.17
CA ASN A 304 -16.53 1.85 -1.36
C ASN A 304 -17.49 1.95 -2.57
N PRO A 305 -17.26 2.86 -3.52
CA PRO A 305 -18.20 3.10 -4.62
C PRO A 305 -18.17 2.03 -5.72
N ASN A 306 -17.31 1.01 -5.62
CA ASN A 306 -17.15 -0.03 -6.65
C ASN A 306 -18.09 -1.23 -6.47
N ASP A 307 -18.48 -1.50 -5.22
CA ASP A 307 -19.30 -2.64 -4.77
C ASP A 307 -20.43 -2.21 -3.83
N GLY A 308 -20.29 -1.07 -3.14
CA GLY A 308 -21.30 -0.45 -2.28
C GLY A 308 -21.22 -0.83 -0.81
N ALA A 309 -20.10 -1.40 -0.35
CA ALA A 309 -19.86 -1.73 1.06
C ALA A 309 -19.09 -0.62 1.80
N ASP A 310 -19.17 -0.55 3.13
CA ASP A 310 -18.38 0.39 3.94
C ASP A 310 -16.98 -0.18 4.31
N ASP A 311 -16.38 -0.96 3.40
CA ASP A 311 -15.34 -1.95 3.68
C ASP A 311 -13.91 -1.53 3.32
N ALA A 312 -13.68 -0.26 2.94
CA ALA A 312 -12.43 0.18 2.32
C ALA A 312 -11.78 1.42 2.96
N VAL A 313 -10.49 1.59 2.68
CA VAL A 313 -9.78 2.87 2.75
C VAL A 313 -10.15 3.64 1.49
N THR A 314 -10.89 4.74 1.63
CA THR A 314 -11.33 5.55 0.49
C THR A 314 -10.90 7.00 0.62
N GLN A 315 -10.92 7.73 -0.49
CA GLN A 315 -10.55 9.15 -0.56
C GLN A 315 -11.73 9.99 -1.02
N VAL A 316 -12.07 11.02 -0.25
CA VAL A 316 -13.19 11.94 -0.53
C VAL A 316 -12.76 13.40 -0.46
N ASN A 317 -13.41 14.26 -1.24
CA ASN A 317 -13.25 15.70 -1.16
C ASN A 317 -14.45 16.31 -0.43
N LEU A 318 -14.18 17.14 0.58
CA LEU A 318 -15.15 17.66 1.54
C LEU A 318 -14.97 19.17 1.75
N THR A 319 -15.85 19.77 2.55
CA THR A 319 -15.76 21.18 2.96
C THR A 319 -16.13 21.32 4.43
N ALA A 320 -15.28 22.01 5.20
CA ALA A 320 -15.47 22.23 6.63
C ALA A 320 -16.79 22.97 6.92
N GLY A 321 -17.52 22.52 7.95
CA GLY A 321 -18.87 23.01 8.26
C GLY A 321 -19.98 22.43 7.38
N SER A 322 -19.70 21.39 6.59
CA SER A 322 -20.67 20.65 5.78
C SER A 322 -20.48 19.13 5.93
N GLY A 323 -21.41 18.32 5.41
CA GLY A 323 -21.26 16.85 5.36
C GLY A 323 -21.16 16.14 6.71
N GLY A 324 -21.61 16.76 7.81
CA GLY A 324 -21.51 16.20 9.17
C GLY A 324 -20.16 16.43 9.86
N VAL A 325 -19.18 17.05 9.19
CA VAL A 325 -17.88 17.42 9.79
C VAL A 325 -18.12 18.37 10.97
N SER A 326 -17.87 17.90 12.18
CA SER A 326 -18.10 18.66 13.42
C SER A 326 -16.89 19.50 13.83
N GLY A 327 -15.70 19.12 13.35
CA GLY A 327 -14.45 19.81 13.57
C GLY A 327 -13.26 18.89 13.32
N PHE A 328 -12.09 19.35 13.75
CA PHE A 328 -10.79 18.75 13.49
C PHE A 328 -10.00 18.68 14.79
N ALA A 329 -9.22 17.60 14.97
CA ALA A 329 -8.20 17.52 16.00
C ALA A 329 -6.83 17.46 15.32
N SER A 330 -5.97 18.46 15.58
CA SER A 330 -4.58 18.40 15.11
C SER A 330 -3.75 17.46 16.00
N PRO A 331 -2.88 16.63 15.42
CA PRO A 331 -1.99 15.74 16.18
C PRO A 331 -0.87 16.53 16.87
N VAL A 332 -0.42 16.04 18.03
CA VAL A 332 0.84 16.48 18.66
C VAL A 332 1.90 15.38 18.59
N SER A 333 3.17 15.75 18.78
CA SER A 333 4.30 14.82 18.96
C SER A 333 4.43 14.30 20.39
#